data_AF-A0AAV6H5Z1-F1
#
_entry.id   AF-A0AAV6H5Z1-F1
#
_cell.length_a   1.000
_cell.length_b   1.000
_cell.length_c   1.000
_cell.angle_alpha   90.00
_cell.angle_beta   90.00
_cell.angle_gamma   90.00
#
_symmetry.space_group_name_H-M   'P 1'
#
loop_
_entity.id
_entity.type
_entity.pdbx_description
1 polymer ?
#
loop_
_entity_poly.entity_id
_entity_poly.type
_entity_poly.pdbx_seq_one_letter_code
_entity_poly.pdbx_strand_id
1 'polypeptide(L)'
;MWEYTATRQSHLTNMLNCDDTSVRQMARASLMLDFKRRKVLHACSGEDNFLGFKRKPNGKLDGQAQGFGVSSDWPDLNDLCQRTGTELKWTSHLQPVEVSDAVVEDPSVVVEARLLHNSIVHLLQPRTSRQTLLSIQRAQNMEYWSSLKLQGKLAKLPFADHSASHTIYSNANISE
;
A
#
# COMPACT_ATOMS: atom_id res chain seq x y z
N MET A 1 0.02 14.47 5.86
CA MET A 1 -0.32 13.02 5.96
C MET A 1 0.36 12.20 4.86
N TRP A 2 0.27 12.55 3.56
CA TRP A 2 0.86 11.74 2.48
C TRP A 2 2.39 11.69 2.44
N GLU A 3 3.06 12.78 2.86
CA GLU A 3 4.52 12.78 2.99
C GLU A 3 5.02 11.77 4.02
N TYR A 4 4.30 11.64 5.14
CA TYR A 4 4.57 10.60 6.12
C TYR A 4 4.37 9.22 5.49
N THR A 5 3.23 8.97 4.84
CA THR A 5 2.92 7.69 4.18
C THR A 5 4.03 7.28 3.20
N ALA A 6 4.38 8.15 2.27
CA ALA A 6 5.40 7.87 1.25
C ALA A 6 6.79 7.68 1.87
N THR A 7 7.14 8.46 2.88
CA THR A 7 8.45 8.35 3.56
C THR A 7 8.53 7.05 4.37
N ARG A 8 7.50 6.72 5.13
CA ARG A 8 7.47 5.51 5.97
C ARG A 8 7.45 4.24 5.12
N GLN A 9 6.62 4.20 4.09
CA GLN A 9 6.58 3.07 3.16
C GLN A 9 7.92 2.87 2.46
N SER A 10 8.50 3.95 1.91
CA SER A 10 9.83 3.92 1.27
C SER A 10 10.92 3.40 2.23
N HIS A 11 10.91 3.89 3.47
CA HIS A 11 11.87 3.46 4.49
C HIS A 11 11.79 1.96 4.80
N LEU A 12 10.60 1.44 5.07
CA LEU A 12 10.42 0.03 5.43
C LEU A 12 10.70 -0.91 4.24
N THR A 13 10.29 -0.53 3.02
CA THR A 13 10.66 -1.28 1.81
C THR A 13 12.19 -1.26 1.59
N ASN A 14 12.85 -0.14 1.87
CA ASN A 14 14.31 -0.05 1.76
C ASN A 14 15.03 -0.90 2.82
N MET A 15 14.47 -1.06 4.03
CA MET A 15 15.03 -1.99 5.01
C MET A 15 15.00 -3.45 4.52
N LEU A 16 13.91 -3.87 3.86
CA LEU A 16 13.77 -5.22 3.30
C LEU A 16 14.73 -5.49 2.11
N ASN A 17 15.24 -4.44 1.48
CA ASN A 17 16.14 -4.45 0.33
C ASN A 17 17.51 -3.81 0.63
N CYS A 18 17.87 -3.62 1.90
CA CYS A 18 19.05 -2.86 2.25
C CYS A 18 20.31 -3.50 1.66
N ASP A 19 21.24 -2.70 1.15
CA ASP A 19 22.54 -3.20 0.67
C ASP A 19 23.34 -3.84 1.82
N ASP A 20 23.16 -3.30 3.04
CA ASP A 20 23.69 -3.90 4.28
C ASP A 20 22.97 -5.21 4.59
N THR A 21 23.72 -6.31 4.49
CA THR A 21 23.22 -7.66 4.74
C THR A 21 22.63 -7.83 6.14
N SER A 22 23.22 -7.19 7.16
CA SER A 22 22.75 -7.33 8.54
C SER A 22 21.38 -6.66 8.72
N VAL A 23 21.21 -5.44 8.19
CA VAL A 23 19.94 -4.70 8.23
C VAL A 23 18.88 -5.46 7.44
N ARG A 24 19.23 -5.95 6.24
CA ARG A 24 18.32 -6.71 5.37
C ARG A 24 17.84 -7.99 6.03
N GLN A 25 18.76 -8.82 6.53
CA GLN A 25 18.43 -10.08 7.19
C GLN A 25 17.60 -9.83 8.45
N MET A 26 17.96 -8.84 9.26
CA MET A 26 17.20 -8.51 10.47
C MET A 26 15.78 -8.04 10.15
N ALA A 27 15.61 -7.16 9.17
CA ALA A 27 14.31 -6.69 8.72
C ALA A 27 13.45 -7.86 8.23
N ARG A 28 13.98 -8.70 7.33
CA ARG A 28 13.28 -9.89 6.81
C ARG A 28 12.94 -10.89 7.90
N ALA A 29 13.89 -11.23 8.77
CA ALA A 29 13.69 -12.16 9.87
C ALA A 29 12.62 -11.64 10.85
N SER A 30 12.64 -10.34 11.16
CA SER A 30 11.64 -9.75 12.06
C SER A 30 10.23 -9.74 11.45
N LEU A 31 10.11 -9.52 10.13
CA LEU A 31 8.85 -9.63 9.39
C LEU A 31 8.31 -11.06 9.46
N MET A 32 9.15 -12.04 9.11
CA MET A 32 8.77 -13.45 9.15
C MET A 32 8.37 -13.88 10.57
N LEU A 33 9.12 -13.47 11.59
CA LEU A 33 8.84 -13.78 12.98
C LEU A 33 7.53 -13.16 13.47
N ASP A 34 7.27 -11.89 13.16
CA ASP A 34 6.03 -11.20 13.57
C ASP A 34 4.80 -11.87 12.95
N PHE A 35 4.85 -12.20 11.67
CA PHE A 35 3.72 -12.83 10.98
C PHE A 35 3.50 -14.28 11.41
N LYS A 36 4.58 -15.03 11.68
CA LYS A 36 4.48 -16.36 12.34
C LYS A 36 3.83 -16.25 13.71
N ARG A 37 4.24 -15.29 14.55
CA ARG A 37 3.65 -15.06 15.88
C ARG A 37 2.16 -14.67 15.81
N ARG A 38 1.79 -13.88 14.80
CA ARG A 38 0.40 -13.52 14.51
C ARG A 38 -0.42 -14.66 13.88
N LYS A 39 0.21 -15.80 13.57
CA LYS A 39 -0.38 -16.94 12.88
C LYS A 39 -1.01 -16.53 11.54
N VAL A 40 -0.34 -15.64 10.80
CA VAL A 40 -0.77 -15.26 9.46
C VAL A 40 -0.42 -16.40 8.51
N LEU A 41 -1.42 -16.90 7.80
CA LEU A 41 -1.25 -17.99 6.85
C LEU A 41 -0.50 -17.53 5.60
N HIS A 42 0.21 -18.45 4.95
CA HIS A 42 0.72 -18.22 3.62
C HIS A 42 -0.44 -18.19 2.63
N ALA A 43 -0.34 -17.36 1.61
CA ALA A 43 -1.35 -17.26 0.57
C ALA A 43 -1.24 -18.45 -0.38
N CYS A 44 -2.40 -18.97 -0.82
CA CYS A 44 -2.43 -19.92 -1.93
C CYS A 44 -2.27 -19.18 -3.28
N SER A 45 -1.92 -19.92 -4.34
CA SER A 45 -1.82 -19.35 -5.69
C SER A 45 -3.13 -18.67 -6.09
N GLY A 46 -3.04 -17.38 -6.46
CA GLY A 46 -4.17 -16.55 -6.87
C GLY A 46 -4.88 -15.79 -5.75
N GLU A 47 -4.50 -15.97 -4.48
CA GLU A 47 -5.04 -15.18 -3.37
C GLU A 47 -4.37 -13.81 -3.24
N ASP A 48 -5.12 -12.79 -2.79
CA ASP A 48 -4.56 -11.49 -2.41
C ASP A 48 -3.63 -11.67 -1.21
N ASN A 49 -2.43 -11.12 -1.34
CA ASN A 49 -1.36 -11.35 -0.40
C ASN A 49 -0.46 -10.14 -0.22
N PHE A 50 0.20 -10.11 0.93
CA PHE A 50 1.28 -9.19 1.25
C PHE A 50 2.54 -10.00 1.45
N LEU A 51 3.50 -9.89 0.52
CA LEU A 51 4.78 -10.60 0.64
C LEU A 51 4.61 -12.12 0.85
N GLY A 52 3.61 -12.72 0.19
CA GLY A 52 3.27 -14.14 0.31
C GLY A 52 2.37 -14.51 1.50
N PHE A 53 1.98 -13.54 2.33
CA PHE A 53 1.07 -13.75 3.45
C PHE A 53 -0.36 -13.36 3.11
N LYS A 54 -1.32 -14.17 3.55
CA LYS A 54 -2.73 -14.02 3.20
C LYS A 54 -3.35 -12.74 3.76
N ARG A 55 -4.10 -12.05 2.90
CA ARG A 55 -4.96 -10.93 3.28
C ARG A 55 -6.42 -11.33 3.35
N LYS A 56 -7.15 -10.67 4.22
CA LYS A 56 -8.61 -10.66 4.25
C LYS A 56 -9.14 -9.73 3.13
N PRO A 57 -10.40 -9.87 2.71
CA PRO A 57 -11.01 -8.99 1.71
C PRO A 57 -11.01 -7.50 2.07
N ASN A 58 -10.89 -7.16 3.36
CA ASN A 58 -10.74 -5.79 3.85
C ASN A 58 -9.28 -5.27 3.75
N GLY A 59 -8.39 -6.03 3.09
CA GLY A 59 -6.96 -5.80 2.93
C GLY A 59 -6.09 -6.17 4.13
N LYS A 60 -6.67 -6.28 5.34
CA LYS A 60 -5.88 -6.56 6.55
C LYS A 60 -5.29 -7.96 6.50
N LEU A 61 -4.14 -8.15 7.15
CA LEU A 61 -3.51 -9.47 7.27
C LEU A 61 -4.43 -10.45 8.01
N ASP A 62 -4.47 -11.69 7.54
CA ASP A 62 -5.28 -12.75 8.14
C ASP A 62 -4.60 -13.38 9.37
N GLY A 63 -4.42 -12.57 10.42
CA GLY A 63 -3.86 -13.01 11.69
C GLY A 63 -4.88 -13.76 12.54
N GLN A 64 -4.48 -14.93 13.09
CA GLN A 64 -5.31 -15.78 13.95
C GLN A 64 -4.84 -15.83 15.42
N ALA A 65 -3.82 -15.06 15.78
CA ALA A 65 -3.40 -14.96 17.18
C ALA A 65 -4.46 -14.24 18.04
N GLN A 66 -4.79 -14.81 19.20
CA GLN A 66 -5.61 -14.15 20.22
C GLN A 66 -4.75 -13.19 21.04
N GLY A 67 -5.11 -11.92 21.07
CA GLY A 67 -4.46 -10.89 21.89
C GLY A 67 -3.89 -9.72 21.08
N PHE A 68 -3.71 -8.59 21.75
CA PHE A 68 -3.07 -7.40 21.19
C PHE A 68 -1.60 -7.72 20.92
N GLY A 69 -1.30 -8.09 19.67
CA GLY A 69 0.08 -8.15 19.21
C GLY A 69 0.76 -6.81 19.44
N VAL A 70 1.99 -6.84 19.94
CA VAL A 70 2.84 -5.66 20.10
C VAL A 70 2.82 -4.83 18.81
N SER A 71 2.84 -3.49 18.94
CA SER A 71 2.95 -2.61 17.77
C SER A 71 4.18 -3.02 16.95
N SER A 72 3.97 -3.23 15.65
CA SER A 72 4.97 -3.72 14.70
C SER A 72 4.87 -2.88 13.44
N ASP A 73 6.02 -2.64 12.83
CA ASP A 73 6.11 -1.87 11.59
C ASP A 73 5.56 -2.62 10.37
N TRP A 74 5.43 -3.96 10.45
CA TRP A 74 5.05 -4.78 9.31
C TRP A 74 3.54 -4.73 8.98
N PRO A 75 2.62 -4.82 9.96
CA PRO A 75 1.22 -4.50 9.72
C PRO A 75 1.00 -3.04 9.29
N ASP A 76 1.78 -2.09 9.82
CA ASP A 76 1.72 -0.68 9.39
C ASP A 76 2.14 -0.57 7.91
N LEU A 77 3.21 -1.24 7.50
CA LEU A 77 3.61 -1.29 6.08
C LEU A 77 2.48 -1.83 5.18
N ASN A 78 1.78 -2.88 5.59
CA ASN A 78 0.62 -3.39 4.86
C ASN A 78 -0.48 -2.33 4.72
N ASP A 79 -0.76 -1.58 5.79
CA ASP A 79 -1.77 -0.52 5.78
C ASP A 79 -1.35 0.67 4.91
N LEU A 80 -0.07 1.05 4.94
CA LEU A 80 0.50 2.08 4.07
C LEU A 80 0.40 1.67 2.59
N CYS A 81 0.73 0.41 2.28
CA CYS A 81 0.61 -0.16 0.95
C CYS A 81 -0.83 -0.16 0.44
N GLN A 82 -1.82 -0.49 1.28
CA GLN A 82 -3.23 -0.37 0.89
C GLN A 82 -3.63 1.06 0.57
N ARG A 83 -3.24 2.01 1.42
CA ARG A 83 -3.57 3.42 1.21
C ARG A 83 -3.01 3.93 -0.10
N THR A 84 -1.78 3.56 -0.42
CA THR A 84 -1.12 3.99 -1.64
C THR A 84 -1.51 3.17 -2.86
N GLY A 85 -2.15 2.00 -2.72
CA GLY A 85 -2.38 1.06 -3.82
C GLY A 85 -1.12 0.33 -4.27
N THR A 86 -0.13 0.20 -3.38
CA THR A 86 1.13 -0.49 -3.67
C THR A 86 1.04 -1.97 -3.32
N GLU A 87 1.37 -2.83 -4.26
CA GLU A 87 1.56 -4.27 -4.08
C GLU A 87 3.05 -4.58 -3.86
N LEU A 88 3.36 -5.39 -2.83
CA LEU A 88 4.72 -5.85 -2.54
C LEU A 88 4.83 -7.35 -2.77
N LYS A 89 5.84 -7.78 -3.54
CA LYS A 89 6.13 -9.19 -3.83
C LYS A 89 7.61 -9.50 -3.68
N TRP A 90 7.93 -10.71 -3.22
CA TRP A 90 9.29 -11.23 -3.29
C TRP A 90 9.59 -11.61 -4.74
N THR A 91 10.74 -11.15 -5.24
CA THR A 91 11.22 -11.53 -6.56
C THR A 91 12.71 -11.88 -6.50
N SER A 92 13.13 -12.87 -7.27
CA SER A 92 14.53 -13.18 -7.55
C SER A 92 14.69 -13.23 -9.05
N HIS A 93 15.70 -12.53 -9.59
CA HIS A 93 15.92 -12.42 -11.03
C HIS A 93 14.64 -12.07 -11.83
N LEU A 94 13.80 -11.17 -11.29
CA LEU A 94 12.51 -10.73 -11.86
C LEU A 94 11.39 -11.78 -11.89
N GLN A 95 11.59 -12.93 -11.25
CA GLN A 95 10.56 -13.95 -11.08
C GLN A 95 9.99 -13.93 -9.66
N PRO A 96 8.67 -14.09 -9.48
CA PRO A 96 8.07 -14.22 -8.15
C PRO A 96 8.67 -15.38 -7.37
N VAL A 97 8.91 -15.17 -6.08
CA VAL A 97 9.44 -16.18 -5.16
C VAL A 97 8.42 -16.45 -4.05
N GLU A 98 8.20 -17.72 -3.76
CA GLU A 98 7.34 -18.14 -2.67
C GLU A 98 7.95 -17.80 -1.31
N VAL A 99 7.11 -17.33 -0.39
CA VAL A 99 7.56 -16.92 0.93
C VAL A 99 8.03 -18.14 1.74
N SER A 100 9.28 -18.08 2.20
CA SER A 100 9.90 -19.12 3.00
C SER A 100 11.04 -18.53 3.84
N ASP A 101 11.54 -19.29 4.82
CA ASP A 101 12.67 -18.84 5.65
C ASP A 101 13.96 -18.64 4.82
N ALA A 102 14.07 -19.29 3.66
CA ALA A 102 15.21 -19.11 2.74
C ALA A 102 15.30 -17.67 2.18
N VAL A 103 14.17 -16.97 2.04
CA VAL A 103 14.12 -15.58 1.55
C VAL A 103 14.87 -14.60 2.48
N VAL A 104 14.99 -14.94 3.76
CA VAL A 104 15.68 -14.10 4.75
C VAL A 104 17.16 -13.98 4.42
N GLU A 105 17.80 -15.11 4.08
CA GLU A 105 19.24 -15.18 3.87
C GLU A 105 19.65 -14.94 2.42
N ASP A 106 18.77 -15.21 1.46
CA ASP A 106 19.06 -15.10 0.03
C ASP A 106 19.26 -13.63 -0.42
N PRO A 107 20.48 -13.25 -0.83
CA PRO A 107 20.77 -11.90 -1.30
C PRO A 107 20.21 -11.62 -2.70
N SER A 108 19.87 -12.65 -3.49
CA SER A 108 19.30 -12.49 -4.83
C SER A 108 17.81 -12.11 -4.78
N VAL A 109 17.14 -12.43 -3.67
CA VAL A 109 15.74 -12.09 -3.46
C VAL A 109 15.63 -10.63 -3.05
N VAL A 110 14.69 -9.91 -3.64
CA VAL A 110 14.33 -8.52 -3.33
C VAL A 110 12.82 -8.37 -3.19
N VAL A 111 12.38 -7.35 -2.48
CA VAL A 111 10.98 -6.90 -2.46
C VAL A 111 10.76 -5.96 -3.64
N GLU A 112 9.94 -6.39 -4.58
CA GLU A 112 9.46 -5.56 -5.67
C GLU A 112 8.17 -4.84 -5.25
N ALA A 113 8.13 -3.53 -5.46
CA ALA A 113 6.99 -2.69 -5.14
C ALA A 113 6.34 -2.16 -6.42
N ARG A 114 5.09 -2.53 -6.65
CA ARG A 114 4.30 -2.15 -7.83
C ARG A 114 3.12 -1.30 -7.42
N LEU A 115 2.90 -0.19 -8.11
CA LEU A 115 1.76 0.68 -7.88
C LEU A 115 0.91 0.72 -9.14
N LEU A 116 -0.38 0.37 -9.02
CA LEU A 116 -1.34 0.50 -10.11
C LEU A 116 -2.03 1.87 -10.01
N HIS A 117 -1.84 2.72 -11.01
CA HIS A 117 -2.50 4.02 -11.10
C HIS A 117 -2.98 4.28 -12.53
N ASN A 118 -4.27 4.61 -12.71
CA ASN A 118 -4.88 4.88 -14.02
C ASN A 118 -4.60 3.78 -15.06
N SER A 119 -4.65 2.51 -14.63
CA SER A 119 -4.33 1.31 -15.43
C SER A 119 -2.85 1.20 -15.87
N ILE A 120 -1.97 2.06 -15.36
CA ILE A 120 -0.53 2.00 -15.56
C ILE A 120 0.12 1.39 -14.32
N VAL A 121 1.01 0.42 -14.53
CA VAL A 121 1.81 -0.18 -13.47
C VAL A 121 3.13 0.58 -13.35
N HIS A 122 3.34 1.20 -12.19
CA HIS A 122 4.59 1.87 -11.83
C HIS A 122 5.43 0.95 -10.96
N LEU A 123 6.64 0.63 -11.42
CA LEU A 123 7.63 -0.05 -10.59
C LEU A 123 8.34 0.99 -9.71
N LEU A 124 8.20 0.86 -8.39
CA LEU A 124 8.82 1.76 -7.43
C LEU A 124 10.26 1.33 -7.19
N GLN A 125 11.22 2.10 -7.72
CA GLN A 125 12.62 1.86 -7.42
C GLN A 125 12.93 2.27 -5.97
N PRO A 126 13.79 1.53 -5.25
CA PRO A 126 14.11 1.81 -3.84
C PRO A 126 14.47 3.28 -3.58
N ARG A 127 15.37 3.83 -4.41
CA ARG A 127 15.91 5.20 -4.26
C ARG A 127 14.92 6.32 -4.60
N THR A 128 13.98 6.09 -5.51
CA THR A 128 13.04 7.12 -5.99
C THR A 128 11.61 6.89 -5.53
N SER A 129 11.33 5.77 -4.85
CA SER A 129 10.01 5.35 -4.37
C SER A 129 9.21 6.47 -3.71
N ARG A 130 9.81 7.19 -2.75
CA ARG A 130 9.18 8.34 -2.08
C ARG A 130 8.78 9.44 -3.07
N GLN A 131 9.67 9.81 -3.97
CA GLN A 131 9.40 10.88 -4.96
C GLN A 131 8.29 10.46 -5.92
N THR A 132 8.33 9.22 -6.42
CA THR A 132 7.31 8.67 -7.31
C THR A 132 5.93 8.60 -6.66
N LEU A 133 5.84 8.16 -5.40
CA LEU A 133 4.58 8.13 -4.65
C LEU A 133 4.00 9.54 -4.47
N LEU A 134 4.86 10.53 -4.18
CA LEU A 134 4.43 11.92 -4.02
C LEU A 134 4.03 12.56 -5.35
N SER A 135 4.72 12.26 -6.45
CA SER A 135 4.37 12.81 -7.76
C SER A 135 3.02 12.28 -8.25
N ILE A 136 2.76 10.98 -8.06
CA ILE A 136 1.48 10.36 -8.44
C ILE A 136 0.33 10.99 -7.63
N GLN A 137 0.50 11.16 -6.31
CA GLN A 137 -0.54 11.82 -5.51
C GLN A 137 -0.79 13.26 -5.92
N ARG A 138 0.27 14.01 -6.23
CA ARG A 138 0.13 15.40 -6.67
C ARG A 138 -0.66 15.47 -7.99
N ALA A 139 -0.40 14.54 -8.92
CA ALA A 139 -1.16 14.42 -10.15
C ALA A 139 -2.64 14.12 -9.87
N GLN A 140 -2.95 13.11 -9.03
CA GLN A 140 -4.32 12.78 -8.63
C GLN A 140 -5.06 13.96 -8.01
N ASN A 141 -4.41 14.68 -7.10
CA ASN A 141 -5.01 15.86 -6.49
C ASN A 141 -5.29 16.94 -7.54
N MET A 142 -4.37 17.18 -8.47
CA MET A 142 -4.57 18.16 -9.55
C MET A 142 -5.74 17.77 -10.47
N GLU A 143 -5.86 16.50 -10.83
CA GLU A 143 -6.98 15.98 -11.63
C GLU A 143 -8.31 16.15 -10.89
N TYR A 144 -8.34 15.79 -9.60
CA TYR A 144 -9.52 15.96 -8.74
C TYR A 144 -9.95 17.43 -8.63
N TRP A 145 -9.01 18.34 -8.35
CA TRP A 145 -9.31 19.77 -8.29
C TRP A 145 -9.76 20.35 -9.63
N SER A 146 -9.18 19.86 -10.73
CA SER A 146 -9.59 20.26 -12.09
C SER A 146 -11.00 19.79 -12.40
N SER A 147 -11.35 18.56 -12.03
CA SER A 147 -12.69 17.98 -12.11
C SER A 147 -13.71 18.80 -11.32
N LEU A 148 -13.43 19.08 -10.04
CA LEU A 148 -14.31 19.90 -9.20
C LEU A 148 -14.51 21.31 -9.77
N LYS A 149 -13.44 21.93 -10.27
CA LYS A 149 -13.51 23.25 -10.89
C LYS A 149 -14.39 23.23 -12.15
N LEU A 150 -14.29 22.16 -12.95
CA LEU A 150 -15.15 21.97 -14.12
C LEU A 150 -16.61 21.77 -13.71
N GLN A 151 -16.88 20.91 -12.73
CA GLN A 151 -18.22 20.71 -12.17
C GLN A 151 -18.84 22.02 -11.69
N GLY A 152 -18.08 22.83 -10.94
CA GLY A 152 -18.54 24.14 -10.48
C GLY A 152 -18.79 25.16 -11.60
N LYS A 153 -18.09 25.05 -12.74
CA LYS A 153 -18.38 25.85 -13.94
C LYS A 153 -19.66 25.37 -14.63
N LEU A 154 -19.84 24.06 -14.77
CA LEU A 154 -21.03 23.47 -15.38
C LEU A 154 -22.28 23.80 -14.57
N ALA A 155 -22.20 23.77 -13.23
CA ALA A 155 -23.27 24.14 -12.34
C ALA A 155 -23.66 25.64 -12.37
N LYS A 156 -22.90 26.50 -13.07
CA LYS A 156 -23.25 27.92 -13.26
C LYS A 156 -23.89 28.20 -14.62
N LEU A 157 -24.06 27.19 -15.46
CA LEU A 157 -24.68 27.36 -16.77
C LEU A 157 -26.19 27.59 -16.59
N PRO A 158 -26.81 28.49 -17.38
CA PRO A 158 -28.22 28.88 -17.21
C PRO A 158 -29.21 27.75 -17.51
N PHE A 159 -28.75 26.65 -18.11
CA PHE A 159 -29.52 25.45 -18.44
C PHE A 159 -29.06 24.23 -17.63
N ALA A 160 -28.23 24.42 -16.60
CA ALA A 160 -27.83 23.33 -15.73
C ALA A 160 -29.05 22.87 -14.91
N ASP A 161 -29.40 21.59 -15.04
CA ASP A 161 -30.44 20.99 -14.24
C ASP A 161 -29.94 20.77 -12.80
N HIS A 162 -30.41 21.62 -11.89
CA HIS A 162 -30.05 21.56 -10.47
C HIS A 162 -30.86 20.51 -9.69
N SER A 163 -31.85 19.86 -10.31
CA SER A 163 -32.67 18.83 -9.65
C SER A 163 -31.89 17.56 -9.30
N ALA A 164 -30.78 17.29 -10.00
CA ALA A 164 -29.91 16.14 -9.76
C ALA A 164 -28.90 16.33 -8.60
N SER A 165 -28.86 17.50 -7.96
CA SER A 165 -27.76 17.89 -7.06
C SER A 165 -27.80 17.27 -5.64
N HIS A 166 -28.78 16.43 -5.28
CA HIS A 166 -29.05 16.11 -3.86
C HIS A 166 -29.30 14.64 -3.49
N THR A 167 -28.80 13.65 -4.24
CA THR A 167 -28.94 12.24 -3.78
C THR A 167 -27.77 11.73 -2.93
N ILE A 168 -26.58 12.34 -3.01
CA ILE A 168 -25.35 11.82 -2.34
C ILE A 168 -24.91 12.65 -1.12
N TYR A 169 -25.26 13.94 -1.07
CA TYR A 169 -24.99 14.78 0.10
C TYR A 169 -26.30 15.00 0.88
N SER A 170 -26.70 14.02 1.69
CA SER A 170 -27.53 14.34 2.86
C SER A 170 -26.63 15.09 3.84
N ASN A 171 -26.93 16.36 4.07
CA ASN A 171 -26.29 17.10 5.14
C ASN A 171 -26.46 16.28 6.43
N ALA A 172 -25.35 15.92 7.09
CA ALA A 172 -25.43 15.39 8.44
C ALA A 172 -26.23 16.41 9.26
N ASN A 173 -27.33 15.93 9.85
CA ASN A 173 -28.27 16.75 10.58
C ASN A 173 -27.52 17.50 11.68
N ILE A 174 -27.28 18.81 11.51
CA ILE A 174 -26.87 19.69 12.60
C ILE A 174 -28.15 20.08 13.30
N SER A 175 -28.65 19.17 14.13
CA SER A 175 -29.66 19.47 15.14
C SER A 175 -29.04 19.17 16.49
N GLU A 176 -28.88 20.24 17.28
CA GLU A 176 -28.63 20.24 18.72
C GLU A 176 -29.58 19.33 19.49
#